data_AF-A0A4Q2EDX1-F1
#
_entry.id   AF-A0A4Q2EDX1-F1
#
_cell.length_a   1.000
_cell.length_b   1.000
_cell.length_c   1.000
_cell.angle_alpha   90.00
_cell.angle_beta   90.00
_cell.angle_gamma   90.00
#
_symmetry.space_group_name_H-M   'P 1'
#
loop_
_entity.id
_entity.type
_entity.pdbx_description
1 polymer ?
#
loop_
_entity_poly.entity_id
_entity_poly.type
_entity_poly.pdbx_seq_one_letter_code
_entity_poly.pdbx_strand_id
1 'polypeptide(L)'
;MTTELEAVTAGPYRETLEQLLVAMRGNQRLSGDSSLVWVRRLIGLERSGSVVALNVCTDDRQALFANPAGGEPLQGRAVDRRVYLARADGVGPLRIVDSEFARVESC
;
A
#
# COMPACT_ATOMS: atom_id res chain seq x y z
N MET A 1 9.13 -8.94 19.96
CA MET A 1 8.77 -8.80 18.53
C MET A 1 8.00 -10.06 18.16
N THR A 2 6.78 -9.99 17.63
CA THR A 2 6.00 -11.21 17.33
C THR A 2 6.30 -11.71 15.91
N THR A 3 6.21 -13.02 15.70
CA THR A 3 6.52 -13.71 14.43
C THR A 3 5.69 -13.19 13.24
N GLU A 4 4.47 -12.75 13.49
CA GLU A 4 3.58 -12.18 12.46
C GLU A 4 4.03 -10.78 12.01
N LEU A 5 4.67 -10.03 12.91
CA LEU A 5 5.24 -8.71 12.66
C LEU A 5 6.57 -8.75 11.91
N GLU A 6 7.23 -9.90 11.86
CA GLU A 6 8.35 -10.20 10.96
C GLU A 6 7.84 -10.72 9.61
N ALA A 7 6.76 -11.52 9.62
CA ALA A 7 6.13 -12.04 8.41
C ALA A 7 5.59 -10.94 7.47
N VAL A 8 5.18 -9.77 7.99
CA VAL A 8 4.79 -8.60 7.17
C VAL A 8 5.92 -8.02 6.30
N THR A 9 7.15 -8.52 6.46
CA THR A 9 8.32 -8.11 5.66
C THR A 9 8.86 -9.23 4.75
N ALA A 10 8.22 -10.40 4.68
CA ALA A 10 8.71 -11.57 3.95
C ALA A 10 7.74 -12.10 2.87
N GLY A 11 8.33 -12.58 1.76
CA GLY A 11 7.75 -13.27 0.59
C GLY A 11 6.22 -13.25 0.41
N PRO A 12 5.46 -14.22 0.96
CA PRO A 12 4.01 -14.35 0.73
C PRO A 12 3.19 -13.10 1.13
N TYR A 13 3.71 -12.29 2.05
CA TYR A 13 3.04 -11.06 2.47
C TYR A 13 3.22 -9.92 1.45
N ARG A 14 4.30 -9.94 0.65
CA ARG A 14 4.55 -8.91 -0.37
C ARG A 14 3.46 -8.92 -1.45
N GLU A 15 3.10 -10.10 -1.96
CA GLU A 15 2.00 -10.26 -2.92
C GLU A 15 0.65 -9.84 -2.32
N THR A 16 0.41 -10.22 -1.07
CA THR A 16 -0.80 -9.82 -0.32
C THR A 16 -0.87 -8.29 -0.18
N LEU A 17 0.26 -7.65 0.13
CA LEU A 17 0.37 -6.20 0.25
C LEU A 17 0.19 -5.52 -1.11
N GLU A 18 0.75 -6.06 -2.19
CA GLU A 18 0.55 -5.54 -3.55
C GLU A 18 -0.94 -5.57 -3.94
N GLN A 19 -1.65 -6.66 -3.68
CA GLN A 19 -3.10 -6.75 -3.90
C GLN A 19 -3.87 -5.71 -3.07
N LEU A 20 -3.48 -5.54 -1.80
CA LEU A 20 -4.07 -4.56 -0.89
C LEU A 20 -3.86 -3.12 -1.39
N LEU A 21 -2.66 -2.79 -1.86
CA LEU A 21 -2.31 -1.47 -2.41
C LEU A 21 -3.07 -1.18 -3.70
N VAL A 22 -3.25 -2.18 -4.56
CA VAL A 22 -4.06 -2.07 -5.78
C VAL A 22 -5.51 -1.74 -5.42
N ALA A 23 -6.09 -2.45 -4.44
CA ALA A 23 -7.47 -2.21 -4.01
C ALA A 23 -7.68 -0.77 -3.47
N MET A 24 -6.68 -0.18 -2.83
CA MET A 24 -6.77 1.19 -2.29
C MET A 24 -6.70 2.31 -3.32
N ARG A 25 -6.21 2.07 -4.55
CA ARG A 25 -5.95 3.16 -5.50
C ARG A 25 -7.19 3.84 -6.06
N GLY A 26 -8.37 3.26 -5.89
CA GLY A 26 -9.65 3.83 -6.34
C GLY A 26 -9.85 3.86 -7.86
N ASN A 27 -8.78 3.96 -8.65
CA ASN A 27 -8.82 3.95 -10.12
C ASN A 27 -8.46 2.57 -10.67
N GLN A 28 -9.24 2.09 -11.63
CA GLN A 28 -8.97 0.83 -12.33
C GLN A 28 -7.70 0.95 -13.17
N ARG A 29 -6.76 -0.01 -13.04
CA ARG A 29 -5.61 -0.13 -13.93
C ARG A 29 -6.06 -0.67 -15.29
N LEU A 30 -5.65 0.00 -16.37
CA LEU A 30 -5.98 -0.37 -17.75
C LEU A 30 -4.86 -1.16 -18.41
N SER A 31 -3.61 -0.75 -18.19
CA SER A 31 -2.42 -1.41 -18.76
C SER A 31 -1.15 -1.07 -17.96
N GLY A 32 -0.08 -1.80 -18.28
CA GLY A 32 1.24 -1.62 -17.67
C GLY A 32 1.34 -2.16 -16.25
N ASP A 33 2.57 -2.15 -15.74
CA ASP A 33 2.89 -2.72 -14.44
C ASP A 33 3.05 -1.65 -13.36
N SER A 34 2.71 -2.05 -12.14
CA SER A 34 2.96 -1.29 -10.93
C SER A 34 4.03 -2.03 -10.15
N SER A 35 5.11 -1.34 -9.79
CA SER A 35 6.20 -1.96 -9.05
C SER A 35 6.19 -1.50 -7.60
N LEU A 36 6.09 -2.45 -6.68
CA LEU A 36 6.39 -2.20 -5.28
C LEU A 36 7.91 -2.06 -5.12
N VAL A 37 8.41 -0.85 -4.92
CA VAL A 37 9.87 -0.63 -4.88
C VAL A 37 10.44 -1.03 -3.53
N TRP A 38 9.81 -0.59 -2.45
CA TRP A 38 10.18 -0.99 -1.10
C TRP A 38 9.01 -0.93 -0.12
N VAL A 39 9.16 -1.68 0.97
CA VAL A 39 8.26 -1.70 2.14
C VAL A 39 9.12 -1.55 3.37
N ARG A 40 8.76 -0.63 4.24
CA ARG A 40 9.45 -0.37 5.50
C ARG A 40 8.45 -0.41 6.63
N ARG A 41 8.78 -1.10 7.71
CA ARG A 41 7.98 -1.03 8.93
C ARG A 41 8.34 0.23 9.72
N LEU A 42 7.33 0.98 10.15
CA LEU A 42 7.49 2.16 11.00
C LEU A 42 7.27 1.74 12.46
N ILE A 43 8.37 1.50 13.18
CA ILE A 43 8.31 1.03 14.58
C ILE A 43 7.87 2.18 15.50
N GLY A 44 6.93 1.90 16.41
CA GLY A 44 6.45 2.86 17.40
C GLY A 44 5.48 3.90 16.86
N LEU A 45 5.14 3.83 15.57
CA LEU A 45 4.11 4.68 14.99
C LEU A 45 2.75 4.00 15.10
N GLU A 46 1.82 4.66 15.77
CA GLU A 46 0.45 4.19 15.96
C GLU A 46 -0.55 5.27 15.58
N ARG A 47 -1.61 4.89 14.86
CA ARG A 47 -2.72 5.77 14.48
C ARG A 47 -4.00 4.95 14.39
N SER A 48 -5.11 5.52 14.85
CA SER A 48 -6.44 4.88 14.73
C SER A 48 -6.49 3.44 15.30
N GLY A 49 -5.75 3.18 16.39
CA GLY A 49 -5.69 1.85 17.02
C GLY A 49 -4.84 0.81 16.27
N SER A 50 -3.99 1.24 15.34
CA SER A 50 -3.10 0.35 14.59
C SER A 50 -2.06 -0.32 15.46
N VAL A 51 -1.78 -1.59 15.18
CA VAL A 51 -0.67 -2.36 15.77
C VAL A 51 0.53 -2.50 14.82
N VAL A 52 0.32 -2.17 13.53
CA VAL A 52 1.38 -2.13 12.51
C VAL A 52 1.23 -0.86 11.69
N ALA A 53 2.34 -0.15 11.48
CA ALA A 53 2.44 0.88 10.47
C ALA A 53 3.51 0.49 9.45
N LEU A 54 3.18 0.61 8.16
CA LEU A 54 4.12 0.39 7.06
C LEU A 54 4.23 1.67 6.23
N ASN A 55 5.43 1.99 5.79
CA ASN A 55 5.68 2.91 4.69
C ASN A 55 5.96 2.10 3.43
N VAL A 56 5.35 2.49 2.33
CA VAL A 56 5.37 1.73 1.10
C VAL A 56 5.54 2.66 -0.08
N CYS A 57 6.53 2.40 -0.93
CA CYS A 57 6.69 3.14 -2.17
C CYS A 57 6.38 2.28 -3.37
N THR A 58 5.50 2.78 -4.23
CA THR A 58 5.13 2.15 -5.50
C THR A 58 5.48 3.07 -6.65
N ASP A 59 6.11 2.52 -7.69
CA ASP A 59 6.34 3.22 -8.95
C ASP A 59 5.35 2.70 -10.00
N ASP A 60 4.45 3.59 -10.43
CA ASP A 60 3.42 3.30 -11.42
C ASP A 60 3.59 4.08 -12.71
N ARG A 61 4.76 4.69 -12.94
CA ARG A 61 4.98 5.54 -14.12
C ARG A 61 4.83 4.78 -15.44
N GLN A 62 4.93 3.46 -15.40
CA GLN A 62 4.73 2.55 -16.54
C GLN A 62 3.28 2.03 -16.67
N ALA A 63 2.38 2.41 -15.76
CA ALA A 63 0.98 1.99 -15.78
C ALA A 63 0.03 3.12 -16.20
N LEU A 64 -1.07 2.74 -16.85
CA LEU A 64 -2.18 3.61 -17.18
C LEU A 64 -3.42 3.23 -16.36
N PHE A 65 -4.14 4.25 -15.90
CA PHE A 65 -5.33 4.11 -15.07
C PHE A 65 -6.53 4.80 -15.72
N ALA A 66 -7.71 4.25 -15.49
CA ALA A 66 -8.95 4.87 -15.90
C ALA A 66 -9.08 6.25 -15.24
N ASN A 67 -9.45 7.25 -16.04
CA ASN A 67 -9.74 8.58 -15.52
C ASN A 67 -11.13 8.57 -14.86
N PRO A 68 -11.25 8.83 -13.55
CA PRO A 68 -12.54 8.83 -12.88
C PRO A 68 -13.48 9.94 -13.37
N ALA A 69 -12.94 11.00 -13.99
CA ALA A 69 -13.74 12.05 -14.64
C ALA A 69 -14.16 11.70 -16.09
N GLY A 70 -13.78 10.51 -16.59
CA GLY A 70 -13.91 10.15 -17.99
C GLY A 70 -12.81 10.75 -18.88
N GLY A 71 -12.74 10.28 -20.12
CA GLY A 71 -11.74 10.73 -21.11
C GLY A 71 -10.44 9.91 -21.09
N GLU A 72 -9.34 10.56 -21.49
CA GLU A 72 -8.05 9.90 -21.69
C GLU A 72 -7.51 9.24 -20.40
N PRO A 73 -6.89 8.04 -20.49
CA PRO A 73 -6.23 7.40 -19.37
C PRO A 73 -5.20 8.29 -18.68
N LEU A 74 -5.11 8.17 -17.36
CA LEU A 74 -4.13 8.86 -16.55
C LEU A 74 -2.87 8.01 -16.40
N GLN A 75 -1.71 8.61 -16.63
CA GLN A 75 -0.44 7.98 -16.31
C GLN A 75 -0.27 7.88 -14.78
N GLY A 76 0.17 6.72 -14.32
CA GLY A 76 0.56 6.50 -12.93
C GLY A 76 1.77 7.33 -12.51
N ARG A 77 2.05 7.33 -11.21
CA ARG A 77 3.12 8.13 -10.59
C ARG A 77 3.81 7.32 -9.52
N ALA A 78 5.00 7.77 -9.11
CA ALA A 78 5.60 7.28 -7.88
C ALA A 78 4.84 7.84 -6.67
N VAL A 79 4.50 6.98 -5.72
CA VAL A 79 3.71 7.31 -4.53
C VAL A 79 4.37 6.69 -3.31
N ASP A 80 4.61 7.50 -2.28
CA ASP A 80 4.90 7.04 -0.94
C ASP A 80 3.60 6.98 -0.14
N ARG A 81 3.34 5.85 0.50
CA ARG A 81 2.09 5.57 1.21
C ARG A 81 2.39 4.99 2.58
N ARG A 82 1.79 5.59 3.59
CA ARG A 82 1.70 4.99 4.91
C ARG A 82 0.38 4.27 5.07
N VAL A 83 0.45 3.03 5.53
CA VAL A 83 -0.72 2.21 5.84
C VAL A 83 -0.65 1.80 7.31
N TYR A 84 -1.78 1.94 7.98
CA TYR A 84 -1.95 1.61 9.39
C TYR A 84 -2.88 0.41 9.49
N LEU A 85 -2.42 -0.66 10.12
CA LEU A 85 -3.15 -1.92 10.20
C LEU A 85 -3.50 -2.26 11.64
N ALA A 86 -4.73 -2.71 11.86
CA ALA A 86 -5.21 -3.23 13.14
C ALA A 86 -5.91 -4.59 12.95
N ARG A 87 -6.08 -5.33 14.04
CA ARG A 87 -6.94 -6.51 14.07
C ARG A 87 -8.33 -6.07 14.50
N ALA A 88 -9.36 -6.43 13.73
CA ALA A 88 -10.75 -6.07 14.06
C ALA A 88 -11.17 -6.60 15.45
N ASP A 89 -10.76 -7.82 15.79
CA ASP A 89 -11.19 -8.53 17.00
C ASP A 89 -10.03 -8.97 17.90
N GLY A 90 -8.85 -8.33 17.79
CA GLY A 90 -7.64 -8.67 18.58
C GLY A 90 -6.94 -9.98 18.18
N VAL A 91 -7.63 -10.91 17.51
CA VAL A 91 -7.08 -12.22 17.08
C VAL A 91 -7.21 -12.44 15.56
N GLY A 92 -8.12 -11.73 14.88
CA GLY A 92 -8.35 -11.84 13.44
C GLY A 92 -7.23 -11.25 12.57
N PRO A 93 -7.31 -11.37 11.23
CA PRO A 93 -6.27 -10.87 10.32
C PRO A 93 -6.12 -9.35 10.39
N LEU A 94 -4.92 -8.86 10.04
CA LEU A 94 -4.66 -7.43 9.92
C LEU A 94 -5.47 -6.82 8.78
N ARG A 95 -6.13 -5.70 9.05
CA ARG A 95 -6.86 -4.89 8.08
C ARG A 95 -6.37 -3.45 8.13
N ILE A 96 -6.42 -2.76 7.00
CA ILE A 96 -6.15 -1.31 6.98
C ILE A 96 -7.25 -0.61 7.77
N VAL A 97 -6.83 0.21 8.72
CA VAL A 97 -7.73 1.10 9.49
C VAL A 97 -7.53 2.57 9.13
N ASP A 98 -6.36 2.92 8.59
CA ASP A 98 -6.06 4.26 8.10
C ASP A 98 -4.96 4.21 7.02
N SER A 99 -4.93 5.21 6.16
CA SER A 99 -3.85 5.36 5.19
C SER A 99 -3.67 6.82 4.77
N GLU A 100 -2.45 7.20 4.49
CA GLU A 100 -2.10 8.50 3.92
C GLU A 100 -1.08 8.30 2.80
N PHE A 101 -1.09 9.18 1.81
CA PHE A 101 -0.19 9.07 0.67
C PHE A 101 0.29 10.43 0.20
N ALA A 102 1.49 10.45 -0.36
CA ALA A 102 2.09 11.58 -1.03
C ALA A 102 2.65 11.14 -2.37
N ARG A 103 2.56 12.03 -3.37
CA ARG A 103 3.28 11.85 -4.63
C ARG A 103 4.75 12.15 -4.37
N VAL A 104 5.64 11.34 -4.92
CA VAL A 104 7.09 11.53 -4.83
C VAL A 104 7.71 11.53 -6.22
N GLU A 105 8.89 12.14 -6.37
CA GLU A 105 9.63 12.14 -7.64
C GLU A 105 10.24 10.77 -7.93
N SER A 106 10.71 10.09 -6.88
CA SER A 106 11.31 8.76 -6.97
C SER A 106 11.07 7.93 -5.71
N CYS A 107 10.93 6.63 -5.92
CA CYS A 107 11.23 5.59 -4.94
C CYS A 107 12.70 5.17 -5.10
#